data_AF-A0A0F9IYK3-F1
#
_entry.id   AF-A0A0F9IYK3-F1
#
_cell.length_a   1.000
_cell.length_b   1.000
_cell.length_c   1.000
_cell.angle_alpha   90.00
_cell.angle_beta   90.00
_cell.angle_gamma   90.00
#
_symmetry.space_group_name_H-M   'P 1'
#
loop_
_entity.id
_entity.type
_entity.pdbx_description
1 polymer ?
#
loop_
_entity_poly.entity_id
_entity_poly.type
_entity_poly.pdbx_seq_one_letter_code
_entity_poly.pdbx_strand_id
1 'polypeptide(L)'
;MARTALTLNTIVITGLVQALVAAAADGNMFANSGRLRLVVKNSHGSASRTLTFPTPGTIGGLDIENPSVVIAAGDTVLIGPFPPLLFNQRSGDDIGKVYIDYSDEADLTVGVFQ
;
A
#
# COMPACT_ATOMS: atom_id res chain seq x y z
N MET A 1 15.10 6.63 5.23
CA MET A 1 15.18 7.03 3.81
C MET A 1 13.77 7.39 3.34
N ALA A 2 13.62 8.04 2.18
CA ALA A 2 12.32 8.55 1.74
C ALA A 2 11.52 7.47 1.00
N ARG A 3 10.25 7.27 1.35
CA ARG A 3 9.35 6.33 0.65
C ARG A 3 9.02 6.85 -0.74
N THR A 4 8.80 5.94 -1.69
CA THR A 4 8.45 6.32 -3.06
C THR A 4 6.94 6.51 -3.22
N ALA A 5 6.52 7.67 -3.74
CA ALA A 5 5.11 7.96 -3.98
C ALA A 5 4.56 7.16 -5.17
N LEU A 6 3.42 6.50 -4.97
CA LEU A 6 2.65 5.84 -6.03
C LEU A 6 1.60 6.80 -6.61
N THR A 7 1.41 6.73 -7.92
CA THR A 7 0.37 7.48 -8.62
C THR A 7 -0.98 6.81 -8.45
N LEU A 8 -2.03 7.62 -8.32
CA LEU A 8 -3.40 7.13 -8.24
C LEU A 8 -3.96 6.90 -9.64
N ASN A 9 -4.36 5.67 -9.90
CA ASN A 9 -4.98 5.26 -11.15
C ASN A 9 -6.51 5.32 -11.00
N THR A 10 -7.16 6.22 -11.74
CA THR A 10 -8.62 6.33 -11.73
C THR A 10 -9.22 5.41 -12.80
N ILE A 11 -10.09 4.50 -12.39
CA ILE A 11 -10.79 3.58 -13.28
C ILE A 11 -11.99 4.32 -13.89
N VAL A 12 -12.12 4.26 -15.22
CA VAL A 12 -13.22 4.89 -15.97
C VAL A 12 -14.09 3.82 -16.64
N ILE A 13 -15.26 4.22 -17.15
CA ILE A 13 -16.23 3.28 -17.76
C ILE A 13 -15.68 2.50 -18.97
N THR A 14 -14.63 3.02 -19.62
CA THR A 14 -13.94 2.33 -20.73
C THR A 14 -12.93 1.30 -20.24
N GLY A 15 -12.81 1.11 -18.93
CA GLY A 15 -11.77 0.32 -18.30
C GLY A 15 -10.43 1.06 -18.22
N LEU A 16 -9.48 0.42 -17.54
CA LEU A 16 -8.10 0.89 -17.39
C LEU A 16 -7.16 -0.31 -17.46
N VAL A 17 -6.04 -0.16 -18.18
CA VAL A 17 -4.95 -1.14 -18.17
C VAL A 17 -4.18 -0.97 -16.86
N GLN A 18 -3.94 -2.06 -16.13
CA GLN A 18 -3.22 -2.00 -14.86
C GLN A 18 -1.78 -1.50 -15.07
N ALA A 19 -1.50 -0.30 -14.55
CA ALA A 19 -0.16 0.26 -14.48
C ALA A 19 0.42 -0.02 -13.08
N LEU A 20 1.09 -1.18 -12.95
CA LEU A 20 1.83 -1.53 -11.74
C LEU A 20 3.30 -1.12 -11.90
N VAL A 21 3.91 -0.65 -10.82
CA VAL A 21 5.33 -0.29 -10.74
C VAL A 21 6.05 -1.22 -9.77
N ALA A 22 7.37 -1.37 -9.90
CA ALA A 22 8.16 -2.13 -8.94
C ALA A 22 8.05 -1.51 -7.53
N ALA A 23 7.93 -2.36 -6.51
CA ALA A 23 7.99 -1.92 -5.13
C ALA A 23 9.37 -1.31 -4.83
N ALA A 24 9.39 -0.24 -4.03
CA ALA A 24 10.63 0.41 -3.62
C ALA A 24 11.19 -0.24 -2.35
N ALA A 25 12.52 -0.39 -2.28
CA ALA A 25 13.21 -1.00 -1.14
C ALA A 25 12.92 -0.29 0.20
N ASP A 26 12.83 1.05 0.18
CA ASP A 26 12.49 1.86 1.35
C ASP A 26 10.98 1.92 1.64
N GLY A 27 10.16 1.20 0.89
CA GLY A 27 8.71 1.24 0.96
C GLY A 27 8.09 2.28 0.01
N ASN A 28 6.77 2.21 -0.06
CA ASN A 28 5.96 3.09 -0.91
C ASN A 28 4.96 3.89 -0.08
N MET A 29 4.43 4.96 -0.68
CA MET A 29 3.37 5.75 -0.08
C MET A 29 2.39 6.26 -1.12
N PHE A 30 1.17 6.60 -0.71
CA PHE A 30 0.16 7.17 -1.61
C PHE A 30 -0.82 8.06 -0.87
N ALA A 31 -1.35 9.08 -1.56
CA ALA A 31 -2.39 9.95 -1.00
C ALA A 31 -3.68 9.17 -0.76
N ASN A 32 -4.29 9.30 0.42
CA ASN A 32 -5.41 8.47 0.83
C ASN A 32 -6.76 9.19 0.78
N SER A 33 -7.69 8.72 -0.06
CA SER A 33 -9.09 9.20 -0.08
C SER A 33 -10.04 8.34 0.75
N GLY A 34 -9.55 7.24 1.35
CA GLY A 34 -10.34 6.29 2.14
C GLY A 34 -11.15 5.27 1.34
N ARG A 35 -11.19 5.41 0.01
CA ARG A 35 -11.96 4.52 -0.89
C ARG A 35 -11.10 3.68 -1.83
N LEU A 36 -9.81 3.97 -1.85
CA LEU A 36 -8.80 3.38 -2.72
C LEU A 36 -8.60 1.88 -2.45
N ARG A 37 -8.02 1.18 -3.43
CA ARG A 37 -7.46 -0.16 -3.28
C ARG A 37 -6.03 -0.18 -3.77
N LEU A 38 -5.18 -0.87 -3.03
CA LEU A 38 -3.82 -1.21 -3.43
C LEU A 38 -3.87 -2.59 -4.10
N VAL A 39 -3.43 -2.68 -5.34
CA VAL A 39 -3.17 -3.96 -6.00
C VAL A 39 -1.70 -4.28 -5.81
N VAL A 40 -1.42 -5.51 -5.39
CA VAL A 40 -0.06 -6.01 -5.21
C VAL A 40 0.05 -7.36 -5.86
N LYS A 41 1.08 -7.54 -6.69
CA LYS A 41 1.39 -8.79 -7.35
C LYS A 41 2.78 -9.25 -6.94
N ASN A 42 2.87 -10.49 -6.46
CA ASN A 42 4.12 -11.18 -6.18
C ASN A 42 4.44 -12.14 -7.33
N SER A 43 5.45 -11.82 -8.13
CA SER A 43 5.86 -12.64 -9.27
C SER A 43 6.94 -13.66 -8.92
N HIS A 44 7.34 -13.74 -7.65
CA HIS A 44 8.33 -14.71 -7.21
C HIS A 44 7.79 -16.15 -7.34
N GLY A 45 8.68 -17.11 -7.65
CA GLY A 45 8.29 -18.48 -7.99
C GLY A 45 7.93 -19.39 -6.80
N SER A 46 8.30 -19.04 -5.58
CA SER A 46 8.09 -19.91 -4.39
C SER A 46 7.93 -19.19 -3.05
N ALA A 47 8.71 -18.13 -2.80
CA ALA A 47 8.62 -17.29 -1.61
C ALA A 47 7.40 -16.35 -1.60
N SER A 48 6.78 -16.22 -0.43
CA SER A 48 5.78 -15.20 -0.14
C SER A 48 6.45 -13.87 0.23
N ARG A 49 5.69 -12.78 0.13
CA ARG A 49 6.10 -11.44 0.57
C ARG A 49 5.07 -10.89 1.55
N THR A 50 5.53 -10.25 2.62
CA THR A 50 4.65 -9.64 3.60
C THR A 50 4.67 -8.13 3.46
N LEU A 51 3.49 -7.53 3.41
CA LEU A 51 3.31 -6.09 3.48
C LEU A 51 2.85 -5.71 4.87
N THR A 52 3.39 -4.64 5.41
CA THR A 52 2.96 -4.03 6.68
C THR A 52 2.50 -2.61 6.42
N PHE A 53 1.40 -2.21 7.04
CA PHE A 53 0.83 -0.88 6.90
C PHE A 53 0.91 -0.13 8.22
N PRO A 54 1.82 0.85 8.36
CA PRO A 54 1.89 1.68 9.55
C PRO A 54 0.57 2.42 9.83
N THR A 55 0.04 2.27 11.05
CA THR A 55 -1.16 2.95 11.53
C THR A 55 -0.79 3.99 12.60
N PRO A 56 -0.43 5.22 12.19
CA PRO A 56 -0.15 6.31 13.14
C PRO A 56 -1.41 6.81 13.87
N GLY A 57 -2.58 6.31 13.48
CA GLY A 57 -3.84 6.65 14.12
C GLY A 57 -4.05 5.96 15.46
N THR A 58 -4.58 6.73 16.40
CA THR A 58 -4.97 6.26 17.74
C THR A 58 -6.49 6.24 17.90
N ILE A 59 -7.00 5.33 18.73
CA ILE A 59 -8.41 5.28 19.15
C ILE A 59 -8.44 5.39 20.67
N GLY A 60 -9.08 6.45 21.19
CA GLY A 60 -9.14 6.68 22.64
C GLY A 60 -7.76 6.91 23.30
N GLY A 61 -6.78 7.37 22.54
CA GLY A 61 -5.40 7.55 22.99
C GLY A 61 -4.54 6.28 22.98
N LEU A 62 -5.09 5.15 22.52
CA LEU A 62 -4.35 3.90 22.35
C LEU A 62 -3.84 3.76 20.92
N ASP A 63 -2.63 3.24 20.79
CA ASP A 63 -2.02 2.88 19.52
C ASP A 63 -2.72 1.65 18.92
N ILE A 64 -2.80 1.64 17.58
CA ILE A 64 -3.35 0.53 16.81
C ILE A 64 -2.18 -0.25 16.22
N GLU A 65 -2.22 -1.58 16.33
CA GLU A 65 -1.21 -2.45 15.75
C GLU A 65 -1.23 -2.37 14.22
N ASN A 66 -0.03 -2.31 13.63
CA ASN A 66 0.14 -2.26 12.19
C ASN A 66 -0.33 -3.58 11.56
N PRO A 67 -1.39 -3.59 10.73
CA PRO A 67 -1.80 -4.81 10.07
C PRO A 67 -0.76 -5.25 9.04
N SER A 68 -0.65 -6.56 8.85
CA SER A 68 0.19 -7.17 7.82
C SER A 68 -0.62 -8.09 6.91
N VAL A 69 -0.19 -8.20 5.65
CA VAL A 69 -0.80 -9.04 4.62
C VAL A 69 0.29 -9.86 3.96
N VAL A 70 0.13 -11.18 3.97
CA VAL A 70 1.02 -12.12 3.27
C VAL A 70 0.49 -12.35 1.87
N ILE A 71 1.36 -12.17 0.88
CA ILE A 71 1.09 -12.42 -0.53
C ILE A 71 1.90 -13.64 -0.94
N ALA A 72 1.21 -14.74 -1.21
CA ALA A 72 1.85 -15.97 -1.66
C ALA A 72 2.55 -15.78 -3.01
N ALA A 73 3.46 -16.71 -3.33
CA ALA A 73 4.18 -16.72 -4.58
C ALA A 73 3.22 -16.85 -5.77
N GLY A 74 3.40 -16.02 -6.79
CA GLY A 74 2.56 -16.00 -7.99
C GLY A 74 1.20 -15.31 -7.83
N ASP A 75 0.84 -14.89 -6.61
CA ASP A 75 -0.49 -14.35 -6.34
C ASP A 75 -0.59 -12.83 -6.56
N THR A 76 -1.83 -12.39 -6.76
CA THR A 76 -2.21 -10.97 -6.80
C THR A 76 -3.31 -10.72 -5.78
N VAL A 77 -3.12 -9.71 -4.93
CA VAL A 77 -4.02 -9.36 -3.83
C VAL A 77 -4.46 -7.91 -3.96
N LEU A 78 -5.74 -7.65 -3.68
CA LEU A 78 -6.29 -6.31 -3.54
C LEU A 78 -6.48 -5.99 -2.04
N ILE A 79 -5.92 -4.88 -1.60
CA ILE A 79 -5.87 -4.47 -0.18
C ILE A 79 -6.56 -3.11 -0.01
N GLY A 80 -7.38 -2.98 1.02
CA GLY A 80 -8.13 -1.78 1.37
C GLY A 80 -9.61 -2.07 1.65
N PRO A 81 -10.43 -1.06 1.96
CA PRO A 81 -10.10 0.37 2.03
C PRO A 81 -9.15 0.69 3.19
N PHE A 82 -8.50 1.86 3.12
CA PHE A 82 -7.65 2.37 4.19
C PHE A 82 -8.35 3.54 4.90
N PRO A 83 -9.03 3.33 6.04
CA PRO A 83 -9.66 4.41 6.79
C PRO A 83 -8.69 5.57 7.09
N PRO A 84 -8.96 6.80 6.61
CA PRO A 84 -8.02 7.92 6.77
C PRO A 84 -7.65 8.22 8.23
N LEU A 85 -8.60 8.00 9.16
CA LEU A 85 -8.38 8.22 10.59
C LEU A 85 -7.22 7.38 11.16
N LEU A 86 -7.01 6.18 10.60
CA LEU A 86 -6.08 5.18 11.11
C LEU A 86 -4.76 5.15 10.33
N PHE A 87 -4.83 5.26 9.00
CA PHE A 87 -3.68 5.02 8.13
C PHE A 87 -2.99 6.29 7.61
N ASN A 88 -3.62 7.46 7.73
CA ASN A 88 -2.99 8.69 7.25
C ASN A 88 -1.90 9.13 8.21
N GLN A 89 -0.73 9.45 7.65
CA GLN A 89 0.27 10.20 8.39
C GLN A 89 -0.35 11.52 8.89
N ARG A 90 -0.13 11.79 10.18
CA ARG A 90 -0.75 12.92 10.90
C ARG A 90 0.14 14.17 10.93
N SER A 91 1.39 14.06 10.51
CA SER A 91 2.38 15.15 10.53
C SER A 91 3.46 14.96 9.47
N GLY A 92 4.26 16.00 9.23
CA GLY A 92 5.35 16.00 8.24
C GLY A 92 4.89 16.22 6.79
N ASP A 93 5.82 16.07 5.85
CA ASP A 93 5.59 16.31 4.41
C ASP A 93 4.67 15.28 3.75
N ASP A 94 4.41 14.17 4.45
CA ASP A 94 3.60 13.05 3.99
C ASP A 94 2.20 13.02 4.61
N ILE A 95 1.78 14.11 5.25
CA ILE A 95 0.44 14.24 5.83
C ILE A 95 -0.65 13.82 4.83
N GLY A 96 -1.58 12.98 5.30
CA GLY A 96 -2.67 12.46 4.46
C GLY A 96 -2.30 11.29 3.54
N LYS A 97 -1.05 10.80 3.60
CA LYS A 97 -0.61 9.60 2.86
C LYS A 97 -0.64 8.34 3.72
N VAL A 98 -0.81 7.19 3.08
CA VAL A 98 -0.61 5.86 3.69
C VAL A 98 0.80 5.38 3.36
N TYR A 99 1.44 4.69 4.31
CA TYR A 99 2.72 4.02 4.11
C TYR A 99 2.53 2.52 3.86
N ILE A 100 3.41 1.96 3.06
CA ILE A 100 3.53 0.54 2.79
C ILE A 100 4.98 0.15 3.01
N ASP A 101 5.20 -0.81 3.88
CA ASP A 101 6.50 -1.42 4.12
C ASP A 101 6.47 -2.87 3.64
N TYR A 102 7.59 -3.34 3.08
CA TYR A 102 7.72 -4.68 2.51
C TYR A 102 8.74 -5.48 3.32
N SER A 103 8.49 -6.78 3.49
CA SER A 103 9.51 -7.68 4.04
C SER A 103 10.68 -7.88 3.06
N ASP A 104 10.38 -7.80 1.76
CA ASP A 104 11.30 -7.86 0.62
C ASP A 104 10.53 -7.34 -0.60
N GLU A 105 11.09 -6.35 -1.30
CA GLU A 105 10.48 -5.70 -2.45
C GLU A 105 10.69 -6.46 -3.77
N ALA A 106 11.62 -7.41 -3.80
CA ALA A 106 11.94 -8.14 -5.02
C ALA A 106 10.72 -8.91 -5.54
N ASP A 107 10.51 -8.80 -6.85
CA ASP A 107 9.40 -9.40 -7.60
C ASP A 107 8.00 -8.88 -7.22
N LEU A 108 7.92 -7.85 -6.37
CA LEU A 108 6.68 -7.15 -6.08
C LEU A 108 6.44 -6.03 -7.09
N THR A 109 5.22 -6.01 -7.61
CA THR A 109 4.68 -4.87 -8.35
C THR A 109 3.41 -4.37 -7.69
N VAL A 110 3.28 -3.06 -7.59
CA VAL A 110 2.24 -2.37 -6.82
C VAL A 110 1.59 -1.26 -7.63
N GLY A 111 0.31 -1.01 -7.37
CA GLY A 111 -0.41 0.11 -7.95
C GLY A 111 -1.64 0.46 -7.13
N VAL A 112 -1.98 1.74 -7.08
CA VAL A 112 -3.13 2.25 -6.32
C VAL A 112 -4.24 2.62 -7.29
N PHE A 113 -5.46 2.19 -7.00
CA PHE A 113 -6.62 2.33 -7.87
C PHE A 113 -7.83 2.89 -7.13
N GLN A 114 -8.65 3.68 -7.82
CA GLN A 114 -9.98 4.11 -7.35
C GLN A 114 -11.02 4.07 -8.48
#